data_AF-A0A928IRK3-F1
#
_entry.id   AF-A0A928IRK3-F1
#
_cell.length_a   1.000
_cell.length_b   1.000
_cell.length_c   1.000
_cell.angle_alpha   90.00
_cell.angle_beta   90.00
_cell.angle_gamma   90.00
#
_symmetry.space_group_name_H-M   'P 1'
#
loop_
_entity.id
_entity.type
_entity.pdbx_description
1 polymer ?
#
loop_
_entity_poly.entity_id
_entity_poly.type
_entity_poly.pdbx_seq_one_letter_code
_entity_poly.pdbx_strand_id
1 'polypeptide(L)' 'MAKSKIVNANEKIVKAVSGGYKKIEKGVVAGYKKIEQGVVGGYTKIEDKFVDAYLTKDGETVEEAK' A
#
# COMPACT_ATOMS: atom_id res chain seq x y z
N MET A 1 45.28 -6.07 -15.47
CA MET A 1 43.99 -6.58 -16.02
C MET A 1 43.12 -7.31 -14.99
N ALA A 2 43.62 -8.27 -14.19
CA ALA A 2 42.80 -9.05 -13.24
C ALA A 2 42.05 -8.19 -12.18
N LYS A 3 42.71 -7.17 -11.62
CA LYS A 3 42.11 -6.22 -10.64
C LYS A 3 40.86 -5.50 -11.20
N SER A 4 40.87 -5.10 -12.47
CA SER A 4 39.72 -4.45 -13.13
C SER A 4 38.53 -5.40 -13.33
N LYS A 5 38.78 -6.70 -13.62
CA LYS A 5 37.71 -7.71 -13.71
C LYS A 5 37.00 -7.92 -12.38
N ILE A 6 37.74 -7.94 -11.27
CA ILE A 6 37.18 -8.09 -9.91
C ILE A 6 36.35 -6.86 -9.54
N VAL A 7 36.84 -5.65 -9.81
CA VAL A 7 36.09 -4.41 -9.56
C VAL A 7 34.77 -4.40 -10.33
N ASN A 8 34.78 -4.75 -11.62
CA ASN A 8 33.57 -4.81 -12.43
C ASN A 8 32.56 -5.86 -11.93
N ALA A 9 33.05 -7.00 -11.45
CA ALA A 9 32.20 -8.03 -10.84
C ALA A 9 31.55 -7.51 -9.56
N ASN A 10 32.32 -6.86 -8.67
CA ASN A 10 31.80 -6.26 -7.45
C ASN A 10 30.75 -5.17 -7.74
N GLU A 11 30.96 -4.31 -8.73
CA GLU A 11 29.97 -3.30 -9.12
C GLU A 11 28.64 -3.93 -9.57
N LYS A 12 28.69 -5.03 -10.32
CA LYS A 12 27.48 -5.78 -10.72
C LYS A 12 26.76 -6.36 -9.51
N ILE A 13 27.49 -6.92 -8.55
CA ILE A 13 26.93 -7.45 -7.30
C ILE A 13 26.25 -6.32 -6.51
N VAL A 14 26.91 -5.18 -6.34
CA VAL A 14 26.35 -4.01 -5.63
C VAL A 14 25.06 -3.52 -6.29
N LYS A 15 25.03 -3.42 -7.63
CA LYS A 15 23.83 -3.04 -8.37
C LYS A 15 22.71 -4.07 -8.22
N ALA A 16 23.03 -5.36 -8.27
CA ALA A 16 22.04 -6.43 -8.09
C ALA A 16 21.44 -6.42 -6.67
N VAL A 17 22.29 -6.31 -5.65
CA VAL A 17 21.88 -6.29 -4.24
C VAL A 17 21.02 -5.05 -3.94
N SER A 18 21.50 -3.86 -4.29
CA SER A 18 20.73 -2.61 -4.10
C SER A 18 19.42 -2.61 -4.90
N GLY A 19 19.41 -3.17 -6.11
CA GLY A 19 18.21 -3.36 -6.90
C GLY A 19 17.21 -4.33 -6.26
N GLY A 20 17.71 -5.42 -5.67
CA GLY A 20 16.91 -6.39 -4.91
C GLY A 20 16.23 -5.73 -3.72
N TYR A 21 16.97 -5.02 -2.88
CA TYR A 21 16.42 -4.31 -1.73
C TYR A 21 15.35 -3.29 -2.13
N LYS A 22 15.60 -2.47 -3.16
CA LYS A 22 14.60 -1.51 -3.67
C LYS A 22 13.31 -2.19 -4.14
N LYS A 23 13.39 -3.38 -4.73
CA LYS A 23 12.20 -4.14 -5.15
C LYS A 23 11.40 -4.65 -3.95
N ILE A 24 12.10 -5.18 -2.94
CA ILE A 24 11.48 -5.65 -1.70
C ILE A 24 10.76 -4.50 -0.99
N GLU A 25 11.45 -3.36 -0.80
CA GLU A 25 10.87 -2.16 -0.19
C GLU A 25 9.59 -1.71 -0.90
N LYS A 26 9.64 -1.57 -2.24
CA LYS A 26 8.47 -1.21 -3.03
C LYS A 26 7.32 -2.20 -2.89
N GLY A 27 7.63 -3.50 -2.87
CA GLY A 27 6.65 -4.57 -2.69
C GLY A 27 5.95 -4.49 -1.34
N VAL A 28 6.73 -4.31 -0.27
CA VAL A 28 6.21 -4.18 1.11
C VAL A 28 5.32 -2.94 1.25
N VAL A 29 5.79 -1.76 0.79
CA VAL A 29 5.02 -0.51 0.85
C VAL A 29 3.72 -0.63 0.05
N ALA A 30 3.77 -1.23 -1.15
CA ALA A 30 2.58 -1.44 -1.97
C ALA A 30 1.60 -2.42 -1.31
N GLY A 31 2.10 -3.49 -0.69
CA GLY A 31 1.29 -4.45 0.05
C GLY A 31 0.56 -3.80 1.23
N TYR A 32 1.28 -3.03 2.05
CA TYR A 32 0.71 -2.30 3.18
C TYR A 32 -0.40 -1.33 2.73
N LYS A 33 -0.13 -0.51 1.72
CA LYS A 33 -1.12 0.44 1.19
C LYS A 33 -2.39 -0.25 0.69
N LYS A 34 -2.28 -1.41 0.03
CA LYS A 34 -3.45 -2.18 -0.42
C LYS A 34 -4.29 -2.68 0.75
N ILE A 35 -3.64 -3.18 1.81
CA ILE A 35 -4.33 -3.64 3.02
C ILE A 35 -5.04 -2.47 3.68
N GLU A 36 -4.34 -1.35 3.88
CA GLU A 36 -4.90 -0.12 4.46
C GLU A 36 -6.14 0.36 3.70
N GLN A 37 -6.05 0.49 2.38
CA GLN A 37 -7.18 0.89 1.53
C GLN A 37 -8.35 -0.08 1.62
N GLY A 38 -8.07 -1.39 1.66
CA GLY A 38 -9.09 -2.42 1.80
C GLY A 38 -9.82 -2.35 3.14
N VAL A 39 -9.06 -2.16 4.23
CA VAL A 39 -9.62 -2.05 5.59
C VAL A 39 -10.43 -0.78 5.76
N VAL A 40 -9.88 0.37 5.39
CA VAL A 40 -10.57 1.67 5.50
C VAL A 40 -11.84 1.66 4.64
N GLY A 41 -11.73 1.26 3.38
CA GLY A 41 -12.91 1.20 2.50
C GLY A 41 -13.94 0.16 2.94
N GLY A 42 -13.52 -0.95 3.54
CA GLY A 42 -14.42 -1.93 4.14
C GLY A 42 -15.17 -1.36 5.35
N TYR A 43 -14.46 -0.67 6.24
CA TYR A 43 -15.04 -0.01 7.40
C TYR A 43 -16.03 1.09 7.00
N THR A 44 -15.65 1.99 6.08
CA THR A 44 -16.54 3.04 5.58
C THR A 44 -17.85 2.46 5.05
N LYS A 45 -17.82 1.34 4.31
CA LYS A 45 -19.06 0.70 3.83
C LYS A 45 -19.94 0.14 4.95
N ILE A 46 -19.33 -0.37 6.02
CA ILE A 46 -20.08 -0.88 7.18
C ILE A 46 -20.70 0.30 7.93
N GLU A 47 -19.93 1.36 8.12
CA GLU A 47 -20.36 2.62 8.71
C GLU A 47 -21.52 3.24 7.92
N ASP A 48 -21.39 3.38 6.60
CA ASP A 48 -22.45 3.90 5.72
C ASP A 48 -23.75 3.13 5.90
N LYS A 49 -23.68 1.80 5.91
CA LYS A 49 -24.86 0.93 6.10
C LYS A 49 -25.46 1.06 7.50
N PHE A 50 -24.63 1.27 8.51
CA PHE A 50 -25.12 1.47 9.87
C PHE A 50 -25.85 2.81 9.99
N VAL A 51 -25.26 3.88 9.46
CA VAL A 51 -25.88 5.20 9.43
C VAL A 51 -27.21 5.16 8.67
N ASP A 52 -27.21 4.56 7.47
CA ASP A 52 -28.42 4.41 6.65
C ASP A 52 -29.53 3.62 7.35
N ALA A 53 -29.18 2.56 8.08
CA ALA A 53 -30.17 1.70 8.71
C ALA A 53 -30.74 2.27 10.02
N TYR A 54 -29.97 3.09 10.74
CA TYR A 54 -30.29 3.43 12.13
C TYR A 54 -30.30 4.92 12.45
N LEU A 55 -29.64 5.76 11.65
CA LEU A 55 -29.39 7.17 12.02
C LEU A 55 -29.99 8.16 11.02
N THR A 56 -30.23 7.78 9.77
CA THR A 56 -30.90 8.64 8.78
C THR A 56 -32.37 8.86 9.16
N LYS A 57 -32.86 10.07 8.85
CA LYS A 57 -34.28 10.44 8.93
C LYS A 57 -34.89 10.60 7.54
N ASP A 58 -36.21 10.69 7.46
CA ASP A 58 -36.91 10.85 6.20
C ASP A 58 -36.39 12.07 5.41
N GLY A 59 -35.86 11.79 4.21
CA GLY A 59 -35.30 12.81 3.31
C GLY A 59 -33.85 13.19 3.58
N GLU A 60 -33.19 12.59 4.57
CA GLU A 60 -31.77 12.79 4.89
C GLU A 60 -30.91 11.73 4.17
N THR A 61 -29.79 12.15 3.59
CA THR A 61 -28.79 11.25 3.01
C THR A 61 -27.86 10.69 4.09
N VAL A 62 -27.19 9.57 3.79
CA VAL A 62 -26.18 8.97 4.68
C VAL A 62 -25.06 9.95 5.03
N GLU A 63 -24.63 10.78 4.09
CA GLU A 63 -23.56 11.76 4.33
C GLU A 63 -24.02 12.91 5.24
N GLU A 64 -25.30 13.30 5.17
CA GLU A 64 -25.87 14.33 6.06
C GLU A 64 -26.09 13.80 7.49
N ALA A 65 -26.34 12.50 7.63
CA ALA A 65 -26.50 11.83 8.92
C ALA A 65 -25.18 11.45 9.62
N LYS A 66 -24.03 11.69 8.97
CA LYS A 66 -22.67 11.50 9.52
C LYS A 66 -22.13 12.76 10.17
#